data_AF-A0A9P1G0D7-F1
#
_entry.id   AF-A0A9P1G0D7-F1
#
_cell.length_a   1.000
_cell.length_b   1.000
_cell.length_c   1.000
_cell.angle_alpha   90.00
_cell.angle_beta   90.00
_cell.angle_gamma   90.00
#
_symmetry.space_group_name_H-M   'P 1'
#
loop_
_entity.id
_entity.type
_entity.pdbx_description
1 polymer ?
#
loop_
_entity_poly.entity_id
_entity_poly.type
_entity_poly.pdbx_seq_one_letter_code
_entity_poly.pdbx_strand_id
1 'polypeptide(L)'
;MAVSLMIAARMVLNHRLYYQLLKHDLLISFEPLLPSQDSLFRLLLWCLVNALPHFIMNIWLAHRECFHLVKLGDLASSAEKLMAANVLHDAHQVAVFYFIPAVVFLIFLFSSYDTEATLLPLSKFFEDDFEASRTVLNRVRFMREKHVVDYVQKELSPQATATGDVSIGEIFKHLAEAVATDAPVMRTQQGLRAAYKNGEERSQVTWTMWPARILLDPRLCDKDAIIFRCVWYVFLGVLGLPLLFVLYCLSSQMFKDVLDVWNGQMSDMAGIVIELGHFIISGHLSWMLYRRTISDAS
;
A
#
# COMPACT_ATOMS: atom_id res chain seq x y z
N MET A 1 7.27 -6.16 2.63
CA MET A 1 6.56 -6.08 3.92
C MET A 1 5.87 -4.74 4.11
N ALA A 2 6.57 -3.60 4.23
CA ALA A 2 5.95 -2.29 4.46
C ALA A 2 4.83 -1.96 3.45
N VAL A 3 5.14 -2.11 2.17
CA VAL A 3 4.20 -1.92 1.05
C VAL A 3 2.99 -2.83 1.20
N SER A 4 3.21 -4.11 1.53
CA SER A 4 2.16 -5.12 1.74
C SER A 4 1.19 -4.74 2.84
N LEU A 5 1.72 -4.23 3.95
CA LEU A 5 0.93 -3.79 5.10
C LEU A 5 0.10 -2.55 4.76
N MET A 6 0.65 -1.61 3.99
CA MET A 6 -0.11 -0.42 3.53
C MET A 6 -1.26 -0.82 2.59
N ILE A 7 -1.04 -1.79 1.70
CA ILE A 7 -2.09 -2.30 0.81
C ILE A 7 -3.18 -3.00 1.62
N ALA A 8 -2.80 -3.87 2.56
CA ALA A 8 -3.75 -4.55 3.42
C ALA A 8 -4.57 -3.55 4.26
N ALA A 9 -3.91 -2.51 4.81
CA ALA A 9 -4.58 -1.43 5.51
C ALA A 9 -5.61 -0.71 4.60
N ARG A 10 -5.23 -0.36 3.36
CA ARG A 10 -6.13 0.24 2.37
C ARG A 10 -7.35 -0.66 2.11
N MET A 11 -7.13 -1.96 1.89
CA MET A 11 -8.21 -2.92 1.64
C MET A 11 -9.20 -2.99 2.81
N VAL A 12 -8.70 -3.09 4.04
CA VAL A 12 -9.56 -3.15 5.25
C VAL A 12 -10.41 -1.88 5.39
N LEU A 13 -9.81 -0.71 5.12
CA LEU A 13 -10.53 0.57 5.14
C LEU A 13 -11.60 0.64 4.05
N ASN A 14 -11.26 0.28 2.81
CA ASN A 14 -12.19 0.27 1.68
C ASN A 14 -13.37 -0.68 1.95
N HIS A 15 -13.09 -1.89 2.43
CA HIS A 15 -14.11 -2.89 2.76
C HIS A 15 -15.04 -2.37 3.85
N ARG A 16 -14.48 -1.87 4.96
CA ARG A 16 -15.30 -1.34 6.05
C ARG A 16 -16.16 -0.17 5.59
N LEU A 17 -15.57 0.78 4.84
CA LEU A 17 -16.32 1.92 4.33
C LEU A 17 -17.44 1.48 3.39
N TYR A 18 -17.17 0.56 2.46
CA TYR A 18 -18.16 0.05 1.53
C TYR A 18 -19.39 -0.52 2.25
N TYR A 19 -19.19 -1.39 3.24
CA TYR A 19 -20.31 -1.95 4.01
C TYR A 19 -21.02 -0.91 4.87
N GLN A 20 -20.29 0.09 5.37
CA GLN A 20 -20.91 1.20 6.10
C GLN A 20 -21.78 2.05 5.16
N LEU A 21 -21.30 2.41 3.97
CA LEU A 21 -22.11 3.12 2.96
C LEU A 21 -23.36 2.33 2.57
N LEU A 22 -23.22 1.01 2.37
CA LEU A 22 -24.33 0.15 1.97
C LEU A 22 -25.45 0.12 3.04
N LYS A 23 -25.10 0.18 4.33
CA LYS A 23 -26.08 0.29 5.43
C LYS A 23 -26.90 1.59 5.39
N HIS A 24 -26.42 2.60 4.68
CA HIS A 24 -27.05 3.92 4.56
C HIS A 24 -27.61 4.17 3.14
N ASP A 25 -27.95 3.11 2.41
CA ASP A 25 -28.48 3.17 1.04
C ASP A 25 -27.55 3.92 0.07
N LEU A 26 -26.23 3.80 0.27
CA LEU A 26 -25.21 4.39 -0.59
C LEU A 26 -24.35 3.29 -1.20
N LEU A 27 -24.18 3.34 -2.52
CA LEU A 27 -23.30 2.43 -3.25
C LEU A 27 -22.20 3.24 -3.93
N ILE A 28 -20.96 2.94 -3.57
CA ILE A 28 -19.78 3.52 -4.19
C ILE A 28 -19.22 2.56 -5.23
N SER A 29 -18.82 3.08 -6.39
CA SER A 29 -17.95 2.36 -7.32
C SER A 29 -16.54 2.89 -7.18
N PHE A 30 -15.63 1.96 -6.89
CA PHE A 30 -14.21 2.24 -6.74
C PHE A 30 -13.58 2.31 -8.12
N GLU A 31 -12.78 3.34 -8.39
CA GLU A 31 -12.10 3.44 -9.67
C GLU A 31 -10.93 2.44 -9.71
N PRO A 32 -10.83 1.58 -10.75
CA PRO A 32 -9.72 0.64 -10.84
C PRO A 32 -8.42 1.42 -10.97
N LEU A 33 -7.55 1.26 -9.96
CA LEU A 33 -6.25 1.93 -9.95
C LEU A 33 -5.27 1.11 -10.81
N LEU A 34 -4.68 1.74 -11.83
CA LEU A 34 -3.66 1.10 -12.64
C LEU A 34 -2.38 0.89 -11.81
N PRO A 35 -1.77 -0.31 -11.82
CA PRO A 35 -0.56 -0.57 -11.03
C PRO A 35 0.59 0.39 -11.34
N SER A 36 0.74 0.81 -12.61
CA SER A 36 1.78 1.75 -13.03
C SER A 36 1.63 3.16 -12.44
N GLN A 37 0.43 3.54 -12.02
CA GLN A 37 0.16 4.84 -11.41
C GLN A 37 0.47 4.81 -9.90
N ASP A 38 0.18 3.68 -9.23
CA ASP A 38 0.38 3.53 -7.79
C ASP A 38 1.87 3.60 -7.40
N SER A 39 2.20 4.56 -6.52
CA SER A 39 3.56 4.73 -5.99
C SER A 39 4.04 3.51 -5.19
N LEU A 40 3.12 2.76 -4.57
CA LEU A 40 3.45 1.54 -3.82
C LEU A 40 3.96 0.43 -4.75
N PHE A 41 3.33 0.26 -5.92
CA PHE A 41 3.78 -0.68 -6.95
C PHE A 41 5.10 -0.23 -7.57
N ARG A 42 5.24 1.06 -7.91
CA ARG A 42 6.50 1.61 -8.43
C ARG A 42 7.66 1.40 -7.45
N LEU A 43 7.42 1.54 -6.15
CA LEU A 43 8.43 1.23 -5.15
C LEU A 43 8.77 -0.27 -5.10
N LEU A 44 7.78 -1.15 -5.12
CA LEU A 44 8.07 -2.59 -5.14
C LEU A 44 8.91 -2.97 -6.36
N LEU A 45 8.56 -2.41 -7.53
CA LEU A 45 9.31 -2.60 -8.75
C LEU A 45 10.75 -2.07 -8.60
N TRP A 46 10.94 -0.90 -7.98
CA TRP A 46 12.26 -0.38 -7.64
C TRP A 46 13.05 -1.34 -6.76
N CYS A 47 12.46 -1.87 -5.69
CA CYS A 47 13.14 -2.84 -4.82
C CYS A 47 13.52 -4.12 -5.57
N LEU A 48 12.64 -4.62 -6.45
CA LEU A 48 12.91 -5.80 -7.28
C LEU A 48 14.04 -5.54 -8.28
N VAL A 49 14.03 -4.39 -8.95
CA VAL A 49 15.06 -3.98 -9.91
C VAL A 49 16.42 -3.80 -9.22
N ASN A 50 16.46 -3.36 -7.96
CA ASN A 50 17.73 -3.26 -7.21
C ASN A 50 18.24 -4.61 -6.71
N ALA A 51 17.36 -5.52 -6.29
CA ALA A 51 17.77 -6.84 -5.81
C ALA A 51 18.26 -7.78 -6.93
N LEU A 52 17.71 -7.65 -8.14
CA LEU A 52 18.07 -8.50 -9.29
C LEU A 52 19.56 -8.43 -9.65
N PRO A 53 20.20 -7.25 -9.77
CA PRO A 53 21.64 -7.13 -9.98
C PRO A 53 22.48 -7.84 -8.92
N HIS A 54 22.13 -7.71 -7.63
CA HIS A 54 22.85 -8.42 -6.57
C HIS A 54 22.78 -9.94 -6.75
N PHE A 55 21.61 -10.45 -7.12
CA PHE A 55 21.44 -11.88 -7.41
C PHE A 55 22.25 -12.33 -8.63
N ILE A 56 22.17 -11.57 -9.74
CA ILE A 56 22.92 -11.87 -10.98
C ILE A 56 24.42 -11.83 -10.71
N MET A 57 24.89 -10.83 -9.95
CA MET A 57 26.30 -10.68 -9.59
C MET A 57 26.77 -11.85 -8.72
N ASN A 58 25.99 -12.28 -7.72
CA ASN A 58 26.34 -13.42 -6.89
C ASN A 58 26.44 -14.71 -7.71
N ILE A 59 25.49 -14.97 -8.61
CA ILE A 59 25.56 -16.12 -9.53
C ILE A 59 26.80 -16.03 -10.43
N TRP A 60 27.07 -14.84 -10.98
CA TRP A 60 28.18 -14.64 -11.89
C TRP A 60 29.54 -14.83 -11.20
N LEU A 61 29.72 -14.29 -10.00
CA LEU A 61 30.93 -14.47 -9.18
C LEU A 61 31.13 -15.95 -8.83
N ALA A 62 30.07 -16.62 -8.37
CA ALA A 62 30.08 -18.04 -8.05
C ALA A 62 30.46 -18.90 -9.27
N HIS A 63 29.94 -18.56 -10.45
CA HIS A 63 30.28 -19.24 -11.69
C HIS A 63 31.73 -19.01 -12.11
N ARG A 64 32.22 -17.77 -11.97
CA ARG A 64 33.61 -17.39 -12.29
C ARG A 64 34.61 -18.13 -11.40
N GLU A 65 34.34 -18.22 -10.10
CA GLU A 65 35.20 -18.94 -9.14
C GLU A 65 35.26 -20.45 -9.47
N CYS A 66 34.10 -21.05 -9.78
CA CYS A 66 34.03 -22.44 -10.23
C CYS A 66 34.89 -22.67 -11.49
N PHE A 67 34.78 -21.79 -12.49
CA PHE A 67 35.56 -21.91 -13.73
C PHE A 67 37.07 -21.80 -13.50
N HIS A 68 37.50 -20.91 -12.58
CA HIS A 68 38.93 -20.78 -12.24
C HIS A 68 39.50 -22.03 -11.59
N LEU A 69 38.73 -22.72 -10.73
CA LEU A 69 39.16 -23.95 -10.06
C LEU A 69 39.22 -25.15 -11.00
N VAL A 70 38.29 -25.26 -11.95
CA VAL A 70 38.32 -26.30 -13.00
C VAL A 70 39.63 -26.25 -13.80
N LYS A 71 40.20 -25.06 -13.97
CA LYS A 71 41.46 -24.85 -14.70
C LYS A 71 42.71 -25.36 -13.97
N LEU A 72 42.62 -25.71 -12.68
CA LEU A 72 43.77 -26.09 -11.84
C LEU A 72 44.03 -27.62 -11.71
N GLY A 73 43.30 -28.48 -12.44
CA GLY A 73 43.58 -29.94 -12.51
C GLY A 73 43.11 -30.76 -11.30
N ASP A 74 43.45 -32.06 -11.26
CA ASP A 74 42.84 -33.20 -10.50
C ASP A 74 42.25 -32.98 -9.09
N LEU A 75 42.67 -31.97 -8.31
CA LEU A 75 41.94 -31.55 -7.08
C LEU A 75 40.58 -30.89 -7.38
N ALA A 76 40.36 -30.47 -8.62
CA ALA A 76 39.18 -29.78 -9.11
C ALA A 76 37.91 -30.62 -9.00
N SER A 77 37.98 -31.94 -9.16
CA SER A 77 36.77 -32.79 -9.17
C SER A 77 36.03 -32.82 -7.84
N SER A 78 36.76 -32.73 -6.71
CA SER A 78 36.16 -32.65 -5.37
C SER A 78 35.75 -31.23 -5.01
N ALA A 79 36.54 -30.22 -5.41
CA ALA A 79 36.21 -28.81 -5.20
C ALA A 79 34.98 -28.38 -6.02
N GLU A 80 34.85 -28.87 -7.25
CA GLU A 80 33.71 -28.61 -8.15
C GLU A 80 32.42 -29.11 -7.54
N LYS A 81 32.41 -30.34 -6.98
CA LYS A 81 31.22 -30.89 -6.32
C LYS A 81 30.80 -30.08 -5.09
N LEU A 82 31.77 -29.67 -4.27
CA LEU A 82 31.50 -28.88 -3.06
C LEU A 82 31.02 -27.46 -3.40
N MET A 83 31.64 -26.82 -4.38
CA MET A 83 31.20 -25.51 -4.85
C MET A 83 29.85 -25.57 -5.54
N ALA A 84 29.62 -26.51 -6.45
CA ALA A 84 28.31 -26.68 -7.08
C ALA A 84 27.20 -26.90 -6.04
N ALA A 85 27.49 -27.64 -4.96
CA ALA A 85 26.55 -27.80 -3.85
C ALA A 85 26.29 -26.48 -3.11
N ASN A 86 27.32 -25.67 -2.84
CA ASN A 86 27.15 -24.37 -2.19
C ASN A 86 26.41 -23.36 -3.08
N VAL A 87 26.75 -23.26 -4.36
CA VAL A 87 26.06 -22.38 -5.32
C VAL A 87 24.61 -22.79 -5.48
N LEU A 88 24.33 -24.09 -5.59
CA LEU A 88 22.96 -24.60 -5.63
C LEU A 88 22.21 -24.30 -4.34
N HIS A 89 22.88 -24.42 -3.19
CA HIS A 89 22.31 -24.07 -1.88
C HIS A 89 21.98 -22.58 -1.81
N ASP A 90 22.90 -21.69 -2.18
CA ASP A 90 22.69 -20.25 -2.16
C ASP A 90 21.62 -19.81 -3.15
N ALA A 91 21.62 -20.37 -4.36
CA ALA A 91 20.57 -20.13 -5.35
C ALA A 91 19.21 -20.61 -4.82
N HIS A 92 19.15 -21.77 -4.15
CA HIS A 92 17.95 -22.27 -3.51
C HIS A 92 17.49 -21.36 -2.36
N GLN A 93 18.41 -20.89 -1.52
CA GLN A 93 18.12 -19.94 -0.44
C GLN A 93 17.51 -18.65 -1.00
N VAL A 94 18.11 -18.05 -2.02
CA VAL A 94 17.56 -16.84 -2.63
C VAL A 94 16.22 -17.12 -3.33
N ALA A 95 16.08 -18.23 -4.05
CA ALA A 95 14.82 -18.60 -4.67
C ALA A 95 13.68 -18.72 -3.64
N VAL A 96 13.93 -19.43 -2.54
CA VAL A 96 12.93 -19.71 -1.51
C VAL A 96 12.64 -18.48 -0.63
N PHE A 97 13.66 -17.76 -0.19
CA PHE A 97 13.50 -16.67 0.78
C PHE A 97 13.25 -15.30 0.14
N TYR A 98 13.52 -15.15 -1.17
CA TYR A 98 13.31 -13.89 -1.88
C TYR A 98 12.29 -14.00 -3.01
N PHE A 99 12.55 -14.85 -4.01
CA PHE A 99 11.72 -14.88 -5.23
C PHE A 99 10.30 -15.38 -4.97
N ILE A 100 10.13 -16.47 -4.23
CA ILE A 100 8.80 -17.00 -3.92
C ILE A 100 7.96 -15.96 -3.16
N PRO A 101 8.44 -15.36 -2.04
CA PRO A 101 7.72 -14.28 -1.37
C PRO A 101 7.45 -13.08 -2.28
N ALA A 102 8.39 -12.69 -3.14
CA ALA A 102 8.20 -11.59 -4.08
C ALA A 102 7.08 -11.86 -5.10
N VAL A 103 7.03 -13.08 -5.66
CA VAL A 103 5.97 -13.48 -6.60
C VAL A 103 4.61 -13.57 -5.90
N VAL A 104 4.54 -14.23 -4.74
CA VAL A 104 3.30 -14.29 -3.94
C VAL A 104 2.83 -12.87 -3.59
N PHE A 105 3.76 -11.98 -3.25
CA PHE A 105 3.45 -10.60 -2.95
C PHE A 105 2.97 -9.82 -4.17
N LEU A 106 3.57 -10.03 -5.34
CA LEU A 106 3.11 -9.42 -6.60
C LEU A 106 1.70 -9.88 -6.98
N ILE A 107 1.39 -11.17 -6.79
CA ILE A 107 0.04 -11.71 -7.01
C ILE A 107 -0.94 -11.04 -6.04
N PHE A 108 -0.62 -11.03 -4.74
CA PHE A 108 -1.45 -10.36 -3.73
C PHE A 108 -1.68 -8.88 -4.05
N LEU A 109 -0.61 -8.16 -4.43
CA LEU A 109 -0.67 -6.77 -4.84
C LEU A 109 -1.57 -6.59 -6.07
N PHE A 110 -1.43 -7.44 -7.09
CA PHE A 110 -2.26 -7.38 -8.28
C PHE A 110 -3.74 -7.63 -7.95
N SER A 111 -4.04 -8.64 -7.12
CA SER A 111 -5.39 -8.91 -6.64
C SER A 111 -5.97 -7.77 -5.79
N SER A 112 -5.13 -7.00 -5.09
CA SER A 112 -5.58 -5.87 -4.27
C SER A 112 -5.99 -4.63 -5.07
N TYR A 113 -5.68 -4.56 -6.37
CA TYR A 113 -6.09 -3.46 -7.24
C TYR A 113 -7.56 -3.58 -7.65
N ASP A 114 -8.06 -4.81 -7.76
CA ASP A 114 -9.47 -5.07 -8.02
C ASP A 114 -10.24 -5.13 -6.69
N THR A 115 -10.40 -3.96 -6.06
CA THR A 115 -11.12 -3.87 -4.77
C THR A 115 -12.54 -4.38 -4.94
N GLU A 116 -13.20 -4.11 -6.06
CA GLU A 116 -14.58 -4.56 -6.33
C GLU A 116 -14.70 -6.09 -6.36
N ALA A 117 -13.74 -6.81 -6.97
CA ALA A 117 -13.73 -8.27 -6.96
C ALA A 117 -13.55 -8.90 -5.57
N THR A 118 -13.02 -8.15 -4.60
CA THR A 118 -12.86 -8.60 -3.20
C THR A 118 -14.05 -8.28 -2.30
N LEU A 119 -14.97 -7.42 -2.77
CA LEU A 119 -16.20 -7.11 -2.05
C LEU A 119 -17.24 -8.22 -2.29
N LEU A 120 -18.18 -8.37 -1.35
CA LEU A 120 -19.29 -9.30 -1.55
C LEU A 120 -20.06 -8.88 -2.81
N PRO A 121 -20.18 -9.74 -3.83
CA PRO A 121 -20.89 -9.36 -5.04
C PRO A 121 -22.34 -9.06 -4.68
N LEU A 122 -22.91 -8.01 -5.28
CA LEU A 122 -24.31 -7.63 -5.05
C LEU A 122 -25.26 -8.81 -5.30
N SER A 123 -24.92 -9.71 -6.23
CA SER A 123 -25.67 -10.95 -6.46
C SER A 123 -25.89 -11.77 -5.20
N LYS A 124 -24.90 -11.86 -4.32
CA LYS A 124 -25.01 -12.61 -3.06
C LYS A 124 -25.91 -11.91 -2.04
N PHE A 125 -26.07 -10.59 -2.14
CA PHE A 125 -27.07 -9.87 -1.36
C PHE A 125 -28.51 -10.25 -1.80
N PHE A 126 -28.71 -10.55 -3.10
CA PHE A 126 -30.00 -11.00 -3.63
C PHE A 126 -30.34 -12.46 -3.31
N GLU A 127 -29.36 -13.29 -2.92
CA GLU A 127 -29.59 -14.71 -2.65
C GLU A 127 -30.43 -14.93 -1.38
N ASP A 128 -30.32 -14.05 -0.38
CA ASP A 128 -31.01 -14.22 0.90
C ASP A 128 -32.49 -13.76 0.85
N ASP A 129 -32.78 -12.60 0.26
CA ASP A 129 -34.14 -12.07 0.07
C ASP A 129 -34.21 -11.15 -1.17
N PHE A 130 -34.77 -11.66 -2.26
CA PHE A 130 -34.86 -10.95 -3.53
C PHE A 130 -35.77 -9.70 -3.46
N GLU A 131 -36.89 -9.76 -2.74
CA GLU A 131 -37.86 -8.66 -2.72
C GLU A 131 -37.38 -7.50 -1.83
N ALA A 132 -36.83 -7.82 -0.66
CA ALA A 132 -36.21 -6.81 0.20
C ALA A 132 -35.02 -6.15 -0.51
N SER A 133 -34.15 -6.95 -1.13
CA SER A 133 -32.97 -6.45 -1.86
C SER A 133 -33.35 -5.56 -3.04
N ARG A 134 -34.40 -5.92 -3.79
CA ARG A 134 -34.89 -5.08 -4.90
C ARG A 134 -35.43 -3.74 -4.40
N THR A 135 -36.12 -3.73 -3.27
CA THR A 135 -36.64 -2.50 -2.66
C THR A 135 -35.52 -1.59 -2.17
N VAL A 136 -34.48 -2.16 -1.55
CA VAL A 136 -33.27 -1.44 -1.14
C VAL A 136 -32.54 -0.90 -2.36
N LEU A 137 -32.29 -1.72 -3.39
CA LEU A 137 -31.57 -1.29 -4.60
C LEU A 137 -32.24 -0.10 -5.31
N ASN A 138 -33.57 -0.03 -5.31
CA ASN A 138 -34.30 1.10 -5.88
C ASN A 138 -34.08 2.43 -5.12
N ARG A 139 -33.65 2.36 -3.86
CA ARG A 139 -33.35 3.53 -3.01
C ARG A 139 -31.87 3.87 -2.99
N VAL A 140 -31.02 2.89 -3.28
CA VAL A 140 -29.57 3.01 -3.24
C VAL A 140 -29.10 4.10 -4.21
N ARG A 141 -28.35 5.07 -3.67
CA ARG A 141 -27.73 6.13 -4.47
C ARG A 141 -26.34 5.70 -4.90
N PHE A 142 -26.10 5.73 -6.20
CA PHE A 142 -24.81 5.42 -6.78
C PHE A 142 -23.86 6.63 -6.74
N MET A 143 -22.64 6.43 -6.27
CA MET A 143 -21.60 7.45 -6.14
C MET A 143 -20.31 6.97 -6.80
N ARG A 144 -19.62 7.88 -7.49
CA ARG A 144 -18.27 7.63 -8.00
C ARG A 144 -17.26 7.99 -6.93
N GLU A 145 -16.24 7.16 -6.74
CA GLU A 145 -15.18 7.40 -5.77
C GLU A 145 -14.61 8.81 -5.86
N LYS A 146 -14.29 9.29 -7.06
CA LYS A 146 -13.72 10.62 -7.26
C LYS A 146 -14.55 11.76 -6.63
N HIS A 147 -15.87 11.73 -6.76
CA HIS A 147 -16.73 12.77 -6.18
C HIS A 147 -16.74 12.70 -4.65
N VAL A 148 -16.73 11.47 -4.11
CA VAL A 148 -16.66 11.25 -2.67
C VAL A 148 -15.33 11.77 -2.12
N VAL A 149 -14.21 11.48 -2.80
CA VAL A 149 -12.90 11.97 -2.39
C VAL A 149 -12.84 13.50 -2.42
N ASP A 150 -13.33 14.12 -3.48
CA ASP A 150 -13.36 15.58 -3.60
C ASP A 150 -14.20 16.22 -2.49
N TYR A 151 -15.34 15.62 -2.14
CA TYR A 151 -16.18 16.04 -1.02
C TYR A 151 -15.46 15.89 0.33
N VAL A 152 -14.90 14.71 0.60
CA VAL A 152 -14.15 14.40 1.83
C VAL A 152 -12.97 15.35 2.01
N GLN A 153 -12.27 15.71 0.94
CA GLN A 153 -11.15 16.63 1.02
C GLN A 153 -11.57 18.08 1.29
N LYS A 154 -12.74 18.50 0.83
CA LYS A 154 -13.27 19.87 1.03
C LYS A 154 -13.94 20.02 2.39
N GLU A 155 -14.91 19.15 2.68
CA GLU A 155 -15.85 19.32 3.79
C GLU A 155 -15.35 18.73 5.11
N LEU A 156 -14.56 17.66 5.07
CA LEU A 156 -13.95 17.09 6.29
C LEU A 156 -12.62 17.77 6.65
N SER A 157 -12.30 18.91 6.03
CA SER A 157 -11.13 19.71 6.41
C SER A 157 -11.26 20.19 7.87
N PRO A 158 -10.18 20.20 8.67
CA PRO A 158 -10.20 20.50 10.10
C PRO A 158 -10.85 21.84 10.50
N GLN A 159 -11.05 22.76 9.54
CA GLN A 159 -11.62 24.08 9.79
C GLN A 159 -13.15 24.13 9.75
N ALA A 160 -13.84 23.11 9.24
CA ALA A 160 -15.25 23.25 8.86
C ALA A 160 -16.27 23.08 9.99
N THR A 161 -15.97 22.36 11.09
CA THR A 161 -16.99 22.10 12.13
C THR A 161 -16.38 22.00 13.53
N ALA A 162 -16.47 23.08 14.30
CA ALA A 162 -15.80 23.19 15.59
C ALA A 162 -16.61 22.70 16.81
N THR A 163 -17.90 22.37 16.74
CA THR A 163 -18.69 22.26 18.00
C THR A 163 -19.93 21.36 17.96
N GLY A 164 -19.85 20.12 17.44
CA GLY A 164 -20.95 19.17 17.57
C GLY A 164 -20.51 17.71 17.53
N ASP A 165 -21.17 16.87 18.33
CA ASP A 165 -21.10 15.42 18.16
C ASP A 165 -21.69 15.09 16.79
N VAL A 166 -20.87 14.57 15.88
CA VAL A 166 -21.31 14.19 14.54
C VAL A 166 -21.38 12.67 14.47
N SER A 167 -22.51 12.14 14.03
CA SER A 167 -22.65 10.69 13.76
C SER A 167 -22.17 10.35 12.35
N ILE A 168 -21.72 9.12 12.14
CA ILE A 168 -21.30 8.63 10.82
C ILE A 168 -22.46 8.66 9.83
N GLY A 169 -23.68 8.42 10.32
CA GLY A 169 -24.90 8.51 9.53
C GLY A 169 -25.17 9.92 9.02
N GLU A 170 -24.86 10.97 9.79
CA GLU A 170 -24.97 12.37 9.35
C GLU A 170 -23.94 12.69 8.27
N ILE A 171 -22.68 12.24 8.43
CA ILE A 171 -21.65 12.41 7.39
C ILE A 171 -22.10 11.76 6.08
N PHE A 172 -22.62 10.54 6.14
CA PHE A 172 -23.12 9.84 4.95
C PHE A 172 -24.37 10.48 4.37
N LYS A 173 -25.27 11.01 5.20
CA LYS A 173 -26.41 11.78 4.73
C LYS A 173 -25.97 13.03 3.97
N HIS A 174 -25.04 13.80 4.53
CA HIS A 174 -24.50 14.98 3.84
C HIS A 174 -23.75 14.62 2.55
N LEU A 175 -23.00 13.52 2.56
CA LEU A 175 -22.36 12.99 1.37
C LEU A 175 -23.40 12.63 0.29
N ALA A 176 -24.48 11.93 0.68
CA ALA A 176 -25.58 11.56 -0.22
C ALA A 176 -26.32 12.78 -0.78
N GLU A 177 -26.46 13.85 0.00
CA GLU A 177 -27.06 15.12 -0.42
C GLU A 177 -26.13 15.86 -1.38
N ALA A 178 -24.85 15.99 -1.06
CA ALA A 178 -23.86 16.66 -1.91
C ALA A 178 -23.73 15.99 -3.29
N VAL A 179 -23.70 14.65 -3.32
CA VAL A 179 -23.64 13.91 -4.58
C VAL A 179 -24.95 14.03 -5.37
N ALA A 180 -26.10 14.09 -4.69
CA ALA A 180 -27.38 14.32 -5.37
C ALA A 180 -27.47 15.72 -5.98
N THR A 181 -26.91 16.75 -5.33
CA THR A 181 -26.87 18.11 -5.88
C THR A 181 -25.91 18.27 -7.05
N ASP A 182 -24.85 17.44 -7.12
CA ASP A 182 -23.86 17.49 -8.20
C ASP A 182 -24.25 16.65 -9.44
N ALA A 183 -25.37 15.91 -9.41
CA ALA A 183 -25.91 15.18 -10.55
C ALA A 183 -27.05 16.00 -11.21
N PRO A 184 -27.02 16.40 -12.51
CA PRO A 184 -26.04 16.20 -13.57
C PRO A 184 -25.62 17.54 -14.22
N VAL A 185 -24.35 17.95 -14.06
CA VAL A 185 -23.70 18.61 -15.19
C VAL A 185 -22.77 17.58 -15.79
N MET A 186 -23.16 17.05 -16.95
CA MET A 186 -22.25 16.55 -17.98
C MET A 186 -21.25 17.66 -18.35
N ARG A 187 -20.46 18.17 -17.37
CA ARG A 187 -19.24 18.91 -17.64
C ARG A 187 -18.35 17.88 -18.29
N THR A 188 -18.32 17.99 -19.60
CA THR A 188 -17.57 17.25 -20.60
C THR A 188 -16.40 16.52 -19.95
N GLN A 189 -16.32 15.20 -20.09
CA GLN A 189 -15.17 14.38 -19.63
C GLN A 189 -13.81 15.02 -19.97
N GLN A 190 -13.74 15.88 -20.99
CA GLN A 190 -12.62 16.76 -21.33
C GLN A 190 -12.16 17.69 -20.19
N GLY A 191 -13.06 18.37 -19.47
CA GLY A 191 -12.70 19.25 -18.35
C GLY A 191 -12.15 18.48 -17.15
N LEU A 192 -12.72 17.30 -16.88
CA LEU A 192 -12.22 16.38 -15.85
C LEU A 192 -10.85 15.78 -16.21
N ARG A 193 -10.58 15.49 -17.48
CA ARG A 193 -9.25 15.07 -17.96
C ARG A 193 -8.22 16.19 -17.89
N ALA A 194 -8.61 17.44 -18.18
CA ALA A 194 -7.71 18.59 -18.06
C ALA A 194 -7.37 18.91 -16.60
N ALA A 195 -8.36 18.85 -15.70
CA ALA A 195 -8.13 18.98 -14.25
C ALA A 195 -7.27 17.82 -13.71
N TYR A 196 -7.36 16.63 -14.28
CA TYR A 196 -6.49 15.49 -13.94
C TYR A 196 -5.04 15.67 -14.42
N LYS A 197 -4.82 16.38 -15.54
CA LYS A 197 -3.48 16.71 -16.03
C LYS A 197 -2.81 17.84 -15.24
N ASN A 198 -3.59 18.80 -14.75
CA ASN A 198 -3.07 20.00 -14.08
C ASN A 198 -3.14 19.92 -12.56
N GLY A 199 -4.00 19.07 -12.00
CA GLY A 199 -3.92 18.61 -10.63
C GLY A 199 -2.73 17.68 -10.52
N GLU A 200 -1.58 18.30 -10.30
CA GLU A 200 -0.28 17.78 -9.91
C GLU A 200 -0.33 16.43 -9.19
N GLU A 201 0.82 15.76 -9.18
CA GLU A 201 1.21 14.58 -8.41
C GLU A 201 0.96 14.70 -6.89
N ARG A 202 -0.24 15.12 -6.45
CA ARG A 202 -0.78 14.85 -5.12
C ARG A 202 -0.61 13.37 -4.95
N SER A 203 0.36 13.02 -4.11
CA SER A 203 0.80 11.67 -3.80
C SER A 203 -0.41 10.73 -3.84
N GLN A 204 -0.51 9.91 -4.89
CA GLN A 204 -1.69 9.06 -5.11
C GLN A 204 -1.97 8.16 -3.90
N VAL A 205 -0.93 7.84 -3.14
CA VAL A 205 -1.04 7.15 -1.84
C VAL A 205 -2.00 7.89 -0.90
N THR A 206 -1.91 9.22 -0.82
CA THR A 206 -2.83 10.04 -0.01
C THR A 206 -4.25 10.06 -0.57
N TRP A 207 -4.40 9.95 -1.89
CA TRP A 207 -5.72 9.87 -2.51
C TRP A 207 -6.39 8.55 -2.13
N THR A 208 -5.69 7.42 -2.20
CA THR A 208 -6.25 6.09 -1.93
C THR A 208 -6.58 5.78 -0.46
N MET A 209 -6.04 6.56 0.48
CA MET A 209 -6.30 6.39 1.92
C MET A 209 -7.41 7.32 2.44
N TRP A 210 -8.17 7.94 1.55
CA TRP A 210 -9.30 8.80 1.92
C TRP A 210 -10.34 8.15 2.87
N PRO A 211 -10.61 6.82 2.85
CA PRO A 211 -11.59 6.23 3.75
C PRO A 211 -11.17 6.30 5.22
N ALA A 212 -9.86 6.29 5.50
CA ALA A 212 -9.35 6.51 6.86
C ALA A 212 -9.82 7.86 7.41
N ARG A 213 -9.93 8.88 6.57
CA ARG A 213 -10.32 10.23 7.00
C ARG A 213 -11.77 10.29 7.46
N ILE A 214 -12.65 9.48 6.86
CA ILE A 214 -14.03 9.33 7.34
C ILE A 214 -14.06 8.44 8.57
N LEU A 215 -13.49 7.23 8.48
CA LEU A 215 -13.66 6.19 9.49
C LEU A 215 -12.92 6.47 10.80
N LEU A 216 -11.85 7.27 10.74
CA LEU A 216 -11.01 7.61 11.89
C LEU A 216 -11.20 9.05 12.35
N ASP A 217 -12.19 9.77 11.82
CA ASP A 217 -12.49 11.13 12.23
C ASP A 217 -12.77 11.17 13.74
N PRO A 218 -12.04 11.97 14.53
CA PRO A 218 -12.19 12.05 15.98
C PRO A 218 -13.54 12.63 16.38
N ARG A 219 -14.21 13.38 15.49
CA ARG A 219 -15.56 13.94 15.71
C ARG A 219 -16.65 12.88 15.74
N LEU A 220 -16.37 11.67 15.24
CA LEU A 220 -17.33 10.57 15.29
C LEU A 220 -17.48 10.02 16.72
N CYS A 221 -18.64 10.26 17.32
CA CYS A 221 -18.97 9.83 18.68
C CYS A 221 -19.69 8.47 18.74
N ASP A 222 -19.96 7.84 17.60
CA ASP A 222 -20.60 6.53 17.56
C ASP A 222 -19.75 5.46 18.25
N LYS A 223 -20.40 4.60 19.05
CA LYS A 223 -19.73 3.49 19.77
C LYS A 223 -18.91 2.61 18.82
N ASP A 224 -19.45 2.29 17.64
CA ASP A 224 -18.78 1.46 16.63
C ASP A 224 -17.56 2.16 16.00
N ALA A 225 -17.60 3.48 15.85
CA ALA A 225 -16.48 4.28 15.35
C ALA A 225 -15.36 4.35 16.40
N ILE A 226 -15.71 4.55 17.68
CA ILE A 226 -14.75 4.54 18.80
C ILE A 226 -14.02 3.19 18.89
N ILE A 227 -14.78 2.08 18.87
CA ILE A 227 -14.20 0.72 18.91
C ILE A 227 -13.29 0.52 17.71
N PHE A 228 -13.71 0.93 16.51
CA PHE A 228 -12.89 0.80 15.32
C PHE A 228 -11.59 1.59 15.40
N ARG A 229 -11.62 2.86 15.81
CA ARG A 229 -10.41 3.67 15.99
C ARG A 229 -9.44 3.00 16.94
N CYS A 230 -9.94 2.48 18.07
CA CYS A 230 -9.11 1.75 19.03
C CYS A 230 -8.43 0.53 18.37
N VAL A 231 -9.21 -0.34 17.72
CA VAL A 231 -8.69 -1.52 17.00
C VAL A 231 -7.70 -1.12 15.91
N TRP A 232 -7.98 -0.04 15.18
CA TRP A 232 -7.14 0.48 14.12
C TRP A 232 -5.80 1.00 14.66
N TYR A 233 -5.76 1.72 15.78
CA TYR A 233 -4.51 2.15 16.40
C TYR A 233 -3.70 0.99 16.95
N VAL A 234 -4.35 -0.03 17.53
CA VAL A 234 -3.67 -1.26 17.95
C VAL A 234 -3.06 -1.95 16.73
N PHE A 235 -3.82 -2.08 15.65
CA PHE A 235 -3.34 -2.63 14.39
C PHE A 235 -2.13 -1.85 13.87
N LEU A 236 -2.20 -0.52 13.79
CA LEU A 236 -1.06 0.31 13.38
C LEU A 236 0.14 0.23 14.33
N GLY A 237 -0.08 0.07 15.63
CA GLY A 237 0.99 -0.17 16.59
C GLY A 237 1.73 -1.47 16.29
N VAL A 238 0.98 -2.56 16.08
CA VAL A 238 1.52 -3.87 15.70
C VAL A 238 2.25 -3.80 14.36
N LEU A 239 1.72 -3.08 13.38
CA LEU A 239 2.40 -2.86 12.09
C LEU A 239 3.65 -1.99 12.19
N GLY A 240 3.71 -1.10 13.18
CA GLY A 240 4.83 -0.20 13.41
C GLY A 240 6.07 -0.86 13.90
N LEU A 241 5.93 -1.82 14.80
CA LEU A 241 7.06 -2.55 15.37
C LEU A 241 7.99 -3.15 14.29
N PRO A 242 7.50 -3.94 13.31
CA PRO A 242 8.37 -4.48 12.28
C PRO A 242 8.91 -3.41 11.32
N LEU A 243 8.18 -2.29 11.10
CA LEU A 243 8.70 -1.15 10.30
C LEU A 243 9.86 -0.45 11.02
N LEU A 244 9.70 -0.15 12.31
CA LEU A 244 10.74 0.44 13.15
C LEU A 244 11.95 -0.48 13.24
N PHE A 245 11.73 -1.79 13.36
CA PHE A 245 12.81 -2.77 13.35
C PHE A 245 13.60 -2.74 12.02
N VAL A 246 12.91 -2.73 10.87
CA VAL A 246 13.56 -2.61 9.56
C VAL A 246 14.34 -1.30 9.43
N LEU A 247 13.75 -0.18 9.86
CA LEU A 247 14.46 1.12 9.85
C LEU A 247 15.69 1.11 10.75
N TYR A 248 15.61 0.46 11.92
CA TYR A 248 16.74 0.28 12.81
C TYR A 248 17.86 -0.54 12.16
N CYS A 249 17.52 -1.68 11.55
CA CYS A 249 18.48 -2.52 10.84
C CYS A 249 19.16 -1.75 9.69
N LEU A 250 18.39 -1.05 8.86
CA LEU A 250 18.93 -0.21 7.78
C LEU A 250 19.84 0.90 8.31
N SER A 251 19.45 1.55 9.42
CA SER A 251 20.29 2.59 10.04
C SER A 251 21.62 2.02 10.57
N SER A 252 21.56 0.84 11.20
CA SER A 252 22.75 0.16 11.72
C SER A 252 23.68 -0.29 10.59
N GLN A 253 23.12 -0.79 9.49
CA GLN A 253 23.89 -1.20 8.31
C GLN A 253 24.56 -0.01 7.65
N MET A 254 23.80 1.06 7.36
CA MET A 254 24.33 2.29 6.78
C MET A 254 25.44 2.90 7.65
N PHE A 255 25.33 2.83 8.98
CA PHE A 255 26.39 3.30 9.87
C PHE A 255 27.67 2.47 9.76
N LYS A 256 27.56 1.14 9.64
CA LYS A 256 28.73 0.26 9.45
C LYS A 256 29.40 0.54 8.12
N ASP A 257 28.65 0.61 7.03
CA ASP A 257 29.20 0.87 5.69
C ASP A 257 29.90 2.24 5.64
N VAL A 258 29.35 3.26 6.30
CA VAL A 258 30.01 4.56 6.43
C VAL A 258 31.34 4.45 7.19
N LEU A 259 31.41 3.65 8.26
CA LEU A 259 32.66 3.41 8.98
C LEU A 259 33.68 2.64 8.13
N ASP A 260 33.24 1.65 7.36
CA ASP A 260 34.13 0.85 6.50
C ASP A 260 34.72 1.71 5.37
N VAL A 261 33.91 2.57 4.74
CA VAL A 261 34.39 3.58 3.77
C VAL A 261 35.36 4.55 4.44
N TRP A 262 35.07 5.01 5.66
CA TRP A 262 35.97 5.88 6.41
C TRP A 262 37.33 5.22 6.70
N ASN A 263 37.33 3.91 6.91
CA ASN A 263 38.53 3.09 7.09
C ASN A 263 39.27 2.75 5.78
N GLY A 264 38.77 3.23 4.64
CA GLY A 264 39.41 3.09 3.32
C GLY A 264 38.81 2.01 2.42
N GLN A 265 37.72 1.35 2.83
CA GLN A 265 37.04 0.33 2.02
C GLN A 265 36.08 0.97 1.00
N MET A 266 36.64 1.52 -0.08
CA MET A 266 35.86 2.26 -1.09
C MET A 266 34.85 1.40 -1.87
N SER A 267 34.92 0.06 -1.78
CA SER A 267 33.95 -0.86 -2.41
C SER A 267 32.53 -0.64 -1.92
N ASP A 268 32.36 -0.09 -0.72
CA ASP A 268 31.05 -0.04 -0.04
C ASP A 268 30.29 1.25 -0.37
N MET A 269 30.92 2.19 -1.09
CA MET A 269 30.28 3.44 -1.51
C MET A 269 28.97 3.23 -2.30
N ALA A 270 28.94 2.24 -3.19
CA ALA A 270 27.75 1.93 -3.96
C ALA A 270 26.63 1.37 -3.07
N GLY A 271 26.99 0.56 -2.07
CA GLY A 271 26.08 0.04 -1.05
C GLY A 271 25.40 1.17 -0.29
N ILE A 272 26.18 2.13 0.22
CA ILE A 272 25.66 3.30 0.96
C ILE A 272 24.61 4.07 0.16
N VAL A 273 24.81 4.30 -1.15
CA VAL A 273 23.84 5.03 -1.98
C VAL A 273 22.52 4.27 -2.09
N ILE A 274 22.59 2.96 -2.30
CA ILE A 274 21.39 2.10 -2.42
C ILE A 274 20.68 2.03 -1.06
N GLU A 275 21.41 1.86 0.03
CA GLU A 275 20.87 1.78 1.39
C GLU A 275 20.20 3.09 1.82
N LEU A 276 20.85 4.23 1.53
CA LEU A 276 20.28 5.55 1.79
C LEU A 276 18.97 5.74 1.02
N GLY A 277 18.91 5.30 -0.24
CA GLY A 277 17.67 5.31 -1.03
C GLY A 277 16.56 4.50 -0.37
N HIS A 278 16.85 3.26 0.06
CA HIS A 278 15.88 2.42 0.76
C HIS A 278 15.46 3.02 2.11
N PHE A 279 16.38 3.63 2.85
CA PHE A 279 16.12 4.29 4.12
C PHE A 279 15.17 5.49 3.95
N ILE A 280 15.47 6.39 3.01
CA ILE A 280 14.65 7.57 2.72
C ILE A 280 13.23 7.16 2.32
N ILE A 281 13.11 6.19 1.41
CA ILE A 281 11.79 5.75 0.93
C ILE A 281 11.02 5.04 2.05
N SER A 282 11.65 4.11 2.78
CA SER A 282 10.99 3.38 3.87
C SER A 282 10.57 4.31 5.00
N GLY A 283 11.41 5.29 5.33
CA GLY A 283 11.12 6.35 6.28
C GLY A 283 9.97 7.22 5.81
N HIS A 284 9.95 7.62 4.53
CA HIS A 284 8.87 8.40 3.94
C HIS A 284 7.53 7.66 3.97
N LEU A 285 7.49 6.38 3.59
CA LEU A 285 6.26 5.58 3.64
C LEU A 285 5.77 5.36 5.06
N SER A 286 6.68 5.07 6.00
CA SER A 286 6.34 4.92 7.42
C SER A 286 5.77 6.23 7.96
N TRP A 287 6.44 7.34 7.69
CA TRP A 287 5.97 8.68 8.04
C TRP A 287 4.59 8.98 7.44
N MET A 288 4.37 8.65 6.16
CA MET A 288 3.07 8.83 5.52
C MET A 288 1.95 8.03 6.19
N LEU A 289 2.20 6.76 6.52
CA LEU A 289 1.25 5.89 7.20
C LEU A 289 0.87 6.45 8.58
N TYR A 290 1.87 6.84 9.38
CA TYR A 290 1.65 7.36 10.73
C TYR A 290 1.08 8.76 10.74
N ARG A 291 1.70 9.69 10.02
CA ARG A 291 1.29 11.10 10.01
C ARG A 291 -0.17 11.21 9.62
N ARG A 292 -0.62 10.51 8.57
CA ARG A 292 -2.01 10.64 8.10
C ARG A 292 -3.01 10.05 9.07
N THR A 293 -2.67 8.93 9.71
CA THR A 293 -3.58 8.35 10.68
C THR A 293 -3.65 9.18 11.96
N ILE A 294 -2.53 9.72 12.41
CA ILE A 294 -2.46 10.47 13.68
C ILE A 294 -2.92 11.93 13.49
N SER A 295 -2.53 12.61 12.41
CA SER A 295 -2.91 14.01 12.18
C SER A 295 -4.40 14.19 11.97
N ASP A 296 -5.06 13.16 11.45
CA ASP A 296 -6.50 13.19 11.28
C ASP A 296 -7.23 12.81 12.59
N ALA A 297 -6.50 12.33 13.62
CA ALA A 297 -7.03 11.96 14.93
C ALA A 297 -6.94 13.07 15.99
N SER A 298 -6.08 14.07 15.77
CA SER A 298 -5.79 15.19 16.67
C SER A 298 -6.47 16.46 16.19
#